data_AF-V5KVS6-F1
#
_entry.id   AF-V5KVS6-F1
#
_cell.length_a   1.000
_cell.length_b   1.000
_cell.length_c   1.000
_cell.angle_alpha   90.00
_cell.angle_beta   90.00
_cell.angle_gamma   90.00
#
_symmetry.space_group_name_H-M   'P 1'
#
loop_
_entity.id
_entity.type
_entity.pdbx_description
1 polymer ?
#
loop_
_entity_poly.entity_id
_entity_poly.type
_entity_poly.pdbx_seq_one_letter_code
_entity_poly.pdbx_strand_id
1 'polypeptide(L)'
;VGGPSVSAAPEMYPDVDYIHVGELGDATDRLIRLLDDSVERPERQIRLETQERVALGDFPIPAYEKIPLGRYLIGSLQFSSGCPYRCDFCDIPALYGRQPRLKSPEQLTTELDAML
;
A
#
# COMPACT_ATOMS: atom_id res chain seq x y z
N VAL A 1 11.29 -1.78 2.14
CA VAL A 1 10.46 -2.70 1.31
C VAL A 1 9.11 -2.88 2.00
N GLY A 2 8.02 -3.04 1.26
CA GLY A 2 6.69 -3.28 1.83
C GLY A 2 5.82 -4.12 0.90
N GLY A 3 4.50 -4.03 1.04
CA GLY A 3 3.54 -4.77 0.23
C GLY A 3 3.13 -6.12 0.83
N PRO A 4 2.34 -6.94 0.10
CA PRO A 4 1.70 -8.13 0.64
C PRO A 4 2.70 -9.19 1.13
N SER A 5 3.82 -9.36 0.41
CA SER A 5 4.84 -10.35 0.79
C SER A 5 5.51 -10.01 2.12
N VAL A 6 5.96 -8.77 2.30
CA VAL A 6 6.55 -8.31 3.58
C VAL A 6 5.52 -8.30 4.70
N SER A 7 4.28 -7.96 4.39
CA SER A 7 3.20 -7.94 5.38
C SER A 7 2.81 -9.35 5.86
N ALA A 8 2.93 -10.35 4.98
CA ALA A 8 2.64 -11.76 5.31
C ALA A 8 3.79 -12.44 6.07
N ALA A 9 5.04 -12.14 5.70
CA ALA A 9 6.23 -12.82 6.22
C ALA A 9 7.41 -11.85 6.39
N PRO A 10 7.35 -10.90 7.34
CA PRO A 10 8.39 -9.88 7.52
C PRO A 10 9.77 -10.46 7.86
N GLU A 11 9.81 -11.60 8.55
CA GLU A 11 11.02 -12.33 8.93
C GLU A 11 11.84 -12.83 7.73
N MET A 12 11.23 -12.94 6.55
CA MET A 12 11.92 -13.35 5.32
C MET A 12 12.80 -12.24 4.72
N TYR A 13 12.80 -11.04 5.32
CA TYR A 13 13.54 -9.87 4.85
C TYR A 13 14.55 -9.35 5.88
N PRO A 14 15.47 -10.17 6.43
CA PRO A 14 16.36 -9.75 7.51
C PRO A 14 17.36 -8.65 7.10
N ASP A 15 17.75 -8.60 5.83
CA ASP A 15 18.80 -7.70 5.33
C ASP A 15 18.28 -6.33 4.86
N VAL A 16 16.97 -6.06 5.02
CA VAL A 16 16.35 -4.81 4.60
C VAL A 16 16.39 -3.79 5.73
N ASP A 17 16.81 -2.56 5.47
CA ASP A 17 16.92 -1.54 6.52
C ASP A 17 15.56 -1.06 7.06
N TYR A 18 14.56 -0.91 6.17
CA TYR A 18 13.20 -0.49 6.53
C TYR A 18 12.18 -1.46 5.95
N ILE A 19 11.38 -2.09 6.81
CA ILE A 19 10.25 -2.90 6.39
C ILE A 19 8.94 -2.23 6.78
N HIS A 20 8.01 -2.13 5.83
CA HIS A 20 6.67 -1.58 6.02
C HIS A 20 5.64 -2.72 5.93
N VAL A 21 4.87 -2.88 7.00
CA VAL A 21 3.87 -3.94 7.19
C VAL A 21 2.50 -3.29 7.28
N GLY A 22 1.57 -3.79 6.46
CA GLY A 22 0.22 -3.26 6.35
C GLY A 22 0.03 -2.29 5.18
N GLU A 23 -1.16 -1.71 5.13
CA GLU A 23 -1.56 -0.77 4.06
C GLU A 23 -1.11 0.66 4.34
N LEU A 24 -1.46 1.60 3.46
CA LEU A 24 -1.27 3.02 3.69
C LEU A 24 -1.92 3.46 5.02
N GLY A 25 -1.15 4.15 5.86
CA GLY A 25 -1.54 4.50 7.23
C GLY A 25 -0.45 5.26 7.98
N ASP A 26 -0.62 5.32 9.30
CA ASP A 26 0.30 5.98 10.25
C ASP A 26 1.77 5.54 10.12
N ALA A 27 2.01 4.27 9.80
CA ALA A 27 3.34 3.73 9.56
C ALA A 27 4.00 4.31 8.30
N THR A 28 3.21 4.67 7.28
CA THR A 28 3.72 5.35 6.08
C THR A 28 4.14 6.78 6.41
N ASP A 29 3.33 7.51 7.17
CA ASP A 29 3.68 8.87 7.61
C ASP A 29 4.92 8.86 8.50
N ARG A 30 5.06 7.83 9.34
CA ARG A 30 6.28 7.63 10.13
C ARG A 30 7.49 7.32 9.26
N LEU A 31 7.35 6.50 8.20
CA LEU A 31 8.43 6.25 7.25
C LEU A 31 8.91 7.55 6.61
N ILE A 32 7.98 8.36 6.09
CA ILE A 32 8.30 9.63 5.43
C ILE A 32 9.04 10.56 6.40
N ARG A 33 8.53 10.74 7.62
CA ARG A 33 9.19 11.56 8.64
C ARG A 33 10.62 11.09 8.95
N LEU A 34 10.86 9.78 9.05
CA LEU A 34 12.20 9.25 9.29
C LEU A 34 13.15 9.58 8.13
N LEU A 35 12.66 9.51 6.89
CA LEU A 35 13.46 9.80 5.69
C LEU A 35 13.70 11.30 5.48
N ASP A 36 12.73 12.15 5.88
CA ASP A 36 12.89 13.60 5.90
C ASP A 36 13.93 14.04 6.93
N ASP A 37 13.97 13.38 8.10
CA ASP A 37 14.95 13.63 9.15
C ASP A 37 16.36 13.16 8.74
N SER A 38 16.48 11.97 8.15
CA SER A 38 17.75 11.43 7.66
C SER A 38 17.58 10.27 6.68
N VAL A 39 18.45 10.24 5.67
CA VAL A 39 18.58 9.11 4.73
C VAL A 39 19.77 8.21 5.05
N GLU A 40 20.46 8.45 6.17
CA GLU A 40 21.55 7.58 6.63
C GLU A 40 21.01 6.19 6.98
N ARG A 41 21.82 5.17 6.69
CA ARG A 41 21.43 3.79 6.95
C ARG A 41 21.29 3.55 8.47
N PRO A 42 20.16 3.01 8.96
CA PRO A 42 19.99 2.76 10.38
C PRO A 42 20.90 1.60 10.84
N GLU A 43 21.37 1.65 12.09
CA GLU A 43 22.22 0.60 12.69
C GLU A 43 21.53 -0.76 12.81
N ARG A 44 20.20 -0.75 12.79
CA ARG A 44 19.35 -1.94 12.87
C ARG A 44 18.13 -1.76 11.99
N GLN A 45 17.57 -2.87 11.51
CA GLN A 45 16.32 -2.85 10.76
C GLN A 45 15.20 -2.13 11.56
N ILE A 46 14.49 -1.25 10.88
CA ILE A 46 13.32 -0.54 11.38
C ILE A 46 12.07 -1.19 10.78
N ARG A 47 11.25 -1.77 11.66
CA ARG A 47 9.93 -2.30 11.30
C ARG A 47 8.85 -1.26 11.59
N LEU A 48 8.08 -0.94 10.55
CA LEU A 48 6.98 0.02 10.58
C LEU A 48 5.68 -0.75 10.31
N GLU A 49 4.84 -0.89 11.34
CA GLU A 49 3.58 -1.64 11.26
C GLU A 49 2.41 -0.67 11.34
N THR A 50 1.55 -0.73 10.35
CA THR A 50 0.37 0.13 10.25
C THR A 50 -0.65 -0.26 11.30
N GLN A 51 -0.96 0.66 12.22
CA GLN A 51 -2.01 0.49 13.23
C GLN A 51 -3.30 1.18 12.79
N GLU A 52 -3.16 2.38 12.24
CA GLU A 52 -4.26 3.20 11.75
C GLU A 52 -4.13 3.36 10.24
N ARG A 53 -5.09 2.79 9.51
CA ARG A 53 -5.11 2.85 8.05
C ARG A 53 -5.76 4.15 7.60
N VAL A 54 -5.21 4.75 6.55
CA VAL A 54 -5.91 5.81 5.81
C VAL A 54 -7.21 5.22 5.25
N ALA A 55 -8.30 5.97 5.28
CA ALA A 55 -9.54 5.54 4.65
C ALA A 55 -9.31 5.45 3.14
N LEU A 56 -9.87 4.43 2.48
CA LEU A 56 -9.61 4.22 1.05
C LEU A 56 -10.05 5.41 0.18
N GLY A 57 -11.06 6.16 0.65
CA GLY A 57 -11.52 7.39 0.03
C GLY A 57 -10.53 8.56 0.14
N ASP A 58 -9.60 8.52 1.08
CA ASP A 58 -8.59 9.57 1.29
C ASP A 58 -7.24 9.21 0.65
N PHE A 59 -7.18 8.09 -0.10
CA PHE A 59 -5.97 7.73 -0.84
C PHE A 59 -5.71 8.79 -1.92
N PRO A 60 -4.45 9.24 -2.07
CA PRO A 60 -4.13 10.14 -3.17
C PRO A 60 -4.32 9.41 -4.51
N ILE A 61 -4.62 10.18 -5.55
CA ILE A 61 -4.56 9.68 -6.93
C ILE A 61 -3.13 9.17 -7.16
N PRO A 62 -2.94 7.93 -7.65
CA PRO A 62 -1.62 7.44 -8.01
C PRO A 62 -0.94 8.39 -8.98
N ALA A 63 0.38 8.59 -8.82
CA ALA A 63 1.16 9.52 -9.64
C ALA A 63 1.39 9.00 -11.07
N TYR A 64 0.31 8.81 -11.83
CA TYR A 64 0.29 8.27 -13.19
C TYR A 64 1.15 9.10 -14.15
N GLU A 65 1.28 10.40 -13.92
CA GLU A 65 2.13 11.31 -14.69
C GLU A 65 3.63 10.98 -14.60
N LYS A 66 4.04 10.21 -13.57
CA LYS A 66 5.44 9.80 -13.38
C LYS A 66 5.82 8.53 -14.15
N ILE A 67 4.84 7.85 -14.76
CA ILE A 67 5.08 6.62 -15.52
C ILE A 67 4.65 6.79 -16.99
N PRO A 68 5.41 6.24 -17.95
CA PRO A 68 5.04 6.32 -19.36
C PRO A 68 3.93 5.31 -19.68
N LEU A 69 2.68 5.64 -19.31
CA LEU A 69 1.52 4.73 -19.39
C LEU A 69 1.35 4.05 -20.75
N GLY A 70 1.60 4.76 -21.86
CA GLY A 70 1.52 4.20 -23.22
C GLY A 70 2.51 3.06 -23.52
N ARG A 71 3.44 2.74 -22.61
CA ARG A 71 4.33 1.57 -22.71
C ARG A 71 3.78 0.31 -22.03
N TYR A 72 2.63 0.40 -21.35
CA TYR A 72 2.03 -0.72 -20.62
C TYR A 72 0.80 -1.25 -21.37
N LEU A 73 0.66 -2.59 -21.44
CA LEU A 73 -0.50 -3.24 -22.07
C LEU A 73 -1.79 -3.06 -21.25
N ILE A 74 -1.67 -3.01 -19.92
CA ILE A 74 -2.80 -2.97 -18.98
C ILE A 74 -2.52 -1.92 -17.91
N GLY A 75 -3.49 -1.04 -17.69
CA GLY A 75 -3.58 -0.18 -16.51
C GLY A 75 -4.48 -0.82 -15.46
N SER A 76 -4.16 -0.60 -14.18
CA SER A 76 -4.91 -1.15 -13.05
C SER A 76 -5.35 -0.03 -12.11
N LEU A 77 -6.60 -0.10 -11.66
CA LEU A 77 -7.11 0.73 -10.56
C LEU A 77 -7.49 -0.15 -9.37
N GLN A 78 -7.36 0.42 -8.17
CA GLN A 78 -7.86 -0.21 -6.94
C GLN A 78 -9.18 0.44 -6.52
N PHE A 79 -10.28 -0.26 -6.75
CA PHE A 79 -11.61 0.20 -6.31
C PHE A 79 -11.98 -0.24 -4.89
N SER A 80 -11.33 -1.28 -4.37
CA SER A 80 -11.63 -1.84 -3.06
C SER A 80 -10.39 -2.38 -2.34
N SER A 81 -10.51 -2.50 -1.02
CA SER A 81 -9.55 -3.19 -0.16
C SER A 81 -10.30 -4.00 0.91
N GLY A 82 -9.85 -5.23 1.15
CA GLY A 82 -10.50 -6.20 2.04
C GLY A 82 -11.55 -7.08 1.36
N CYS A 83 -11.87 -8.22 1.97
CA CYS A 83 -12.77 -9.23 1.39
C CYS A 83 -13.52 -10.02 2.49
N PRO A 84 -14.85 -10.23 2.38
CA PRO A 84 -15.63 -10.86 3.45
C PRO A 84 -15.57 -12.40 3.41
N TYR A 85 -15.10 -12.97 2.29
CA TYR A 85 -15.08 -14.41 2.08
C TYR A 85 -14.01 -15.11 2.94
N ARG A 86 -14.09 -16.44 2.97
CA ARG A 86 -13.18 -17.34 3.73
C ARG A 86 -12.68 -18.44 2.82
N CYS A 87 -12.01 -18.04 1.75
CA CYS A 87 -11.37 -18.97 0.84
C CYS A 87 -10.05 -19.43 1.46
N ASP A 88 -9.82 -20.74 1.55
CA ASP A 88 -8.63 -21.31 2.22
C ASP A 88 -7.31 -21.01 1.48
N PHE A 89 -7.40 -20.55 0.23
CA PHE A 89 -6.25 -20.19 -0.62
C PHE A 89 -5.96 -18.69 -0.65
N CYS A 90 -6.79 -17.85 -0.04
CA CYS A 90 -6.74 -16.40 -0.22
C CYS A 90 -6.22 -15.68 1.03
N ASP A 91 -5.20 -14.85 0.84
CA ASP A 91 -4.55 -14.05 1.88
C ASP A 91 -5.20 -12.67 2.09
N ILE A 92 -6.05 -12.21 1.16
CA ILE A 92 -6.70 -10.89 1.21
C ILE A 92 -7.38 -10.59 2.54
N PRO A 93 -8.21 -11.48 3.14
CA PRO A 93 -8.86 -11.17 4.40
C PRO A 93 -7.90 -11.06 5.58
N ALA A 94 -6.76 -11.75 5.53
CA ALA A 94 -5.73 -11.69 6.56
C ALA A 94 -4.88 -10.41 6.44
N LEU A 95 -4.50 -10.04 5.22
CA LEU A 95 -3.68 -8.86 4.95
C LEU A 95 -4.48 -7.55 5.07
N TYR A 96 -5.66 -7.51 4.45
CA TYR A 96 -6.42 -6.28 4.22
C TYR A 96 -7.73 -6.23 5.00
N GLY A 97 -8.02 -7.27 5.79
CA GLY A 97 -9.20 -7.33 6.64
C GLY A 97 -10.45 -7.85 5.93
N ARG A 98 -11.46 -8.15 6.74
CA ARG A 98 -12.66 -8.87 6.33
C ARG A 98 -13.82 -7.96 5.90
N GLN A 99 -13.68 -6.66 6.07
CA GLN A 99 -14.69 -5.68 5.72
C GLN A 99 -14.21 -4.92 4.48
N PRO A 100 -14.83 -5.14 3.31
CA PRO A 100 -14.50 -4.40 2.11
C PRO A 100 -14.72 -2.90 2.32
N ARG A 101 -13.70 -2.13 2.01
CA ARG A 101 -13.75 -0.67 1.89
C ARG A 101 -13.74 -0.36 0.41
N LEU A 102 -14.63 0.54 -0.03
CA LEU A 102 -14.83 0.87 -1.45
C LEU A 102 -14.53 2.35 -1.68
N LYS A 103 -13.96 2.66 -2.84
CA LYS A 103 -13.92 4.03 -3.37
C LYS A 103 -15.29 4.40 -3.97
N SER A 104 -15.59 5.69 -4.04
CA SER A 104 -16.79 6.16 -4.76
C SER A 104 -16.59 6.06 -6.28
N PRO A 105 -17.68 6.00 -7.08
CA PRO A 105 -17.59 6.05 -8.53
C PRO A 105 -16.82 7.28 -9.05
N GLU A 106 -17.02 8.44 -8.43
CA GLU A 106 -16.36 9.70 -8.82
C GLU A 106 -14.85 9.64 -8.63
N GLN A 107 -14.38 8.95 -7.59
CA GLN A 107 -12.94 8.73 -7.39
C GLN A 107 -12.35 7.85 -8.50
N LEU A 108 -13.07 6.80 -8.90
CA LEU A 108 -12.63 5.90 -9.97
C LEU A 108 -12.59 6.59 -11.32
N THR A 109 -13.59 7.40 -11.65
CA THR A 109 -13.60 8.17 -12.91
C THR A 109 -12.49 9.21 -12.91
N THR A 110 -12.24 9.88 -11.78
CA THR A 110 -11.12 10.84 -11.66
C THR A 110 -9.77 10.17 -11.86
N GLU A 111 -9.54 8.98 -11.28
CA GLU A 111 -8.30 8.24 -11.51
C GLU A 111 -8.18 7.72 -12.95
N LEU A 112 -9.28 7.30 -13.59
CA LEU A 112 -9.29 6.93 -15.01
C LEU A 112 -8.94 8.11 -15.92
N ASP A 113 -9.51 9.28 -15.66
CA ASP A 113 -9.22 10.50 -16.41
C ASP A 113 -7.74 10.90 -16.28
N ALA A 114 -7.12 10.65 -15.12
CA ALA A 114 -5.68 10.88 -14.90
C ALA A 114 -4.76 9.89 -15.64
N MET A 115 -5.30 8.81 -16.22
CA MET A 115 -4.54 7.83 -17.01
C MET A 115 -4.60 8.09 -18.52
N LEU A 116 -5.39 9.06 -18.98
CA LEU A 116 -5.55 9.46 -20.38
C LEU A 116 -4.52 10.54 -20.78
#